data_AF-A0A3C0G1M3-F1
#
_entry.id   AF-A0A3C0G1M3-F1
#
_cell.length_a   1.000
_cell.length_b   1.000
_cell.length_c   1.000
_cell.angle_alpha   90.00
_cell.angle_beta   90.00
_cell.angle_gamma   90.00
#
_symmetry.space_group_name_H-M   'P 1'
#
loop_
_entity.id
_entity.type
_entity.pdbx_description
1 polymer ?
#
loop_
_entity_poly.entity_id
_entity_poly.type
_entity_poly.pdbx_seq_one_letter_code
_entity_poly.pdbx_strand_id
1 'polypeptide(L)'
;MPSRAGSPNKPKRLLITRLEKAYGKQFHPIMRLAENAVRLEEIAKQSNDVTALRASVDAWDRIAQYTEPKLKAVEVKADNELVVSVQRKIFSGDDTDTDSTK
;
A
#
# COMPACT_ATOMS: atom_id res chain seq x y z
N MET A 1 28.37 12.17 -10.19
CA MET A 1 26.97 11.71 -10.41
C MET A 1 26.36 11.42 -9.05
N PRO A 2 25.31 12.13 -8.61
CA PRO A 2 24.67 11.83 -7.34
C PRO A 2 23.98 10.45 -7.43
N SER A 3 24.46 9.48 -6.66
CA SER A 3 23.77 8.20 -6.49
C SER A 3 22.49 8.47 -5.70
N ARG A 4 21.35 8.03 -6.26
CA ARG A 4 20.02 8.20 -5.63
C ARG A 4 20.06 7.57 -4.24
N ALA A 5 19.67 8.32 -3.21
CA ALA A 5 19.52 7.80 -1.87
C ALA A 5 18.50 6.64 -1.88
N GLY A 6 19.01 5.42 -1.70
CA GLY A 6 18.24 4.19 -1.78
C GLY A 6 19.10 3.04 -2.30
N SER A 7 18.88 1.84 -1.77
CA SER A 7 19.51 0.63 -2.31
C SER A 7 19.23 0.56 -3.82
N PRO A 8 20.27 0.48 -4.67
CA PRO A 8 20.12 0.32 -6.12
C PRO A 8 19.18 -0.84 -6.34
N ASN A 9 17.96 -0.51 -6.76
CA ASN A 9 16.78 -1.34 -6.94
C ASN A 9 17.15 -2.83 -7.05
N LYS A 10 17.33 -3.54 -5.91
CA LYS A 10 17.66 -4.98 -5.94
C LYS A 10 16.54 -5.58 -6.77
N PRO A 11 16.82 -6.14 -7.95
CA PRO A 11 15.78 -6.42 -8.92
C PRO A 11 14.87 -7.46 -8.30
N LYS A 12 13.69 -7.03 -7.83
CA LYS A 12 12.71 -7.86 -7.12
C LYS A 12 12.38 -9.12 -7.94
N ARG A 13 12.43 -8.99 -9.26
CA ARG A 13 12.33 -10.08 -10.24
C ARG A 13 13.36 -11.18 -10.03
N LEU A 14 14.65 -10.88 -9.81
CA LEU A 14 15.68 -11.91 -9.61
C LEU A 14 15.44 -12.73 -8.33
N LEU A 15 14.96 -12.09 -7.27
CA LEU A 15 14.62 -12.79 -6.03
C LEU A 15 13.43 -13.72 -6.23
N ILE A 16 12.39 -13.24 -6.93
CA ILE A 16 11.21 -14.06 -7.27
C ILE A 16 11.62 -15.25 -8.13
N THR A 17 12.41 -15.06 -9.18
CA THR A 17 12.88 -16.17 -10.04
C THR A 17 13.75 -17.18 -9.26
N ARG A 18 14.54 -16.73 -8.29
CA ARG A 18 15.30 -17.63 -7.39
C ARG A 18 14.38 -18.41 -6.45
N LEU A 19 13.36 -17.75 -5.90
CA LEU A 19 12.37 -18.39 -5.04
C LEU A 19 11.50 -19.39 -5.82
N GLU A 20 11.09 -19.06 -7.04
CA GLU A 20 10.40 -19.98 -7.96
C GLU A 20 11.27 -21.17 -8.35
N LYS A 21 12.58 -20.97 -8.53
CA LYS A 21 13.51 -22.07 -8.79
C LYS A 21 13.65 -23.00 -7.58
N ALA A 22 13.60 -22.47 -6.36
CA ALA A 22 13.77 -23.24 -5.13
C ALA A 22 12.48 -23.96 -4.67
N TYR A 23 11.32 -23.31 -4.83
CA TYR A 23 10.03 -23.78 -4.28
C TYR A 23 8.98 -24.12 -5.35
N GLY A 24 9.32 -23.98 -6.64
CA GLY A 24 8.46 -24.30 -7.78
C GLY A 24 7.91 -23.07 -8.53
N LYS A 25 7.55 -23.27 -9.81
CA LYS A 25 7.14 -22.19 -10.75
C LYS A 25 5.90 -21.38 -10.33
N GLN A 26 5.11 -21.86 -9.37
CA GLN A 26 3.92 -21.17 -8.85
C GLN A 26 4.15 -20.52 -7.49
N PHE A 27 5.41 -20.39 -7.04
CA PHE A 27 5.70 -19.83 -5.73
C PHE A 27 5.48 -18.32 -5.72
N HIS A 28 4.35 -17.89 -5.15
CA HIS A 28 4.09 -16.49 -4.85
C HIS A 28 4.36 -16.23 -3.36
N PRO A 29 5.38 -15.42 -2.98
CA PRO A 29 5.76 -15.23 -1.59
C PRO A 29 4.62 -14.72 -0.70
N ILE A 30 3.77 -13.82 -1.22
CA ILE A 30 2.63 -13.26 -0.48
C ILE A 30 1.56 -14.33 -0.23
N MET A 31 1.34 -15.25 -1.19
CA MET A 31 0.35 -16.33 -1.01
C MET A 31 0.80 -17.32 0.05
N ARG A 32 2.09 -17.67 0.07
CA ARG A 32 2.65 -18.51 1.14
C ARG A 32 2.61 -17.86 2.51
N LEU A 33 2.81 -16.55 2.56
CA LEU A 33 2.66 -15.81 3.81
C LEU A 33 1.21 -15.85 4.31
N ALA A 34 0.24 -15.70 3.41
CA ALA A 34 -1.19 -15.82 3.73
C ALA A 34 -1.56 -17.23 4.23
N GLU A 35 -1.10 -18.29 3.56
CA GLU A 35 -1.31 -19.67 4.03
C GLU A 35 -0.78 -19.88 5.45
N ASN A 36 0.39 -19.32 5.76
CA ASN A 36 0.98 -19.44 7.10
C ASN A 36 0.24 -18.58 8.13
N ALA A 37 -0.26 -17.40 7.75
CA ALA A 37 -1.05 -16.55 8.63
C ALA A 37 -2.37 -17.24 9.03
N VAL A 38 -3.04 -17.91 8.07
CA VAL A 38 -4.24 -18.73 8.34
C VAL A 38 -3.92 -19.85 9.33
N ARG A 39 -2.83 -20.59 9.13
CA ARG A 39 -2.41 -21.64 10.08
C ARG A 39 -2.12 -21.10 11.48
N LEU A 40 -1.45 -19.95 11.58
CA LEU A 40 -1.18 -19.31 12.87
C LEU A 40 -2.47 -18.88 13.58
N GLU A 41 -3.46 -18.41 12.82
CA GLU A 41 -4.77 -18.06 13.35
C GLU A 41 -5.53 -19.30 13.85
N GLU A 42 -5.50 -20.41 13.11
CA GLU A 42 -6.08 -21.68 13.55
C GLU A 42 -5.46 -22.18 14.86
N ILE A 43 -4.12 -22.13 14.96
CA ILE A 43 -3.40 -22.49 16.18
C ILE A 43 -3.77 -21.56 17.34
N ALA A 44 -3.86 -20.25 17.09
CA ALA A 44 -4.26 -19.28 18.11
C ALA A 44 -5.70 -19.50 18.60
N LYS A 45 -6.63 -19.85 17.70
CA LYS A 45 -8.02 -20.20 18.04
C LYS A 45 -8.08 -21.46 18.93
N GLN A 46 -7.19 -22.42 18.71
CA GLN A 46 -7.14 -23.64 19.50
C GLN A 46 -6.46 -23.45 20.87
N SER A 47 -5.39 -22.64 20.94
CA SER A 47 -4.62 -22.46 22.18
C SER A 47 -5.21 -21.38 23.10
N ASN A 48 -6.03 -20.46 22.59
CA ASN A 48 -6.50 -19.26 23.31
C ASN A 48 -5.36 -18.45 23.96
N ASP A 49 -4.14 -18.58 23.45
CA ASP A 49 -3.00 -17.83 23.93
C ASP A 49 -2.94 -16.45 23.26
N VAL A 50 -2.87 -15.40 24.09
CA VAL A 50 -2.76 -14.00 23.67
C VAL A 50 -1.49 -13.78 22.84
N THR A 51 -0.42 -14.53 23.09
CA THR A 51 0.83 -14.40 22.33
C THR A 51 0.70 -14.95 20.91
N ALA A 52 0.05 -16.10 20.74
CA ALA A 52 -0.24 -16.70 19.44
C ALA A 52 -1.21 -15.84 18.63
N LEU A 53 -2.20 -15.25 19.30
CA LEU A 53 -3.17 -14.35 18.68
C LEU A 53 -2.49 -13.06 18.18
N ARG A 54 -1.57 -12.47 18.96
CA ARG A 54 -0.78 -11.33 18.53
C ARG A 54 0.12 -11.66 17.34
N ALA A 55 0.76 -12.83 17.35
CA ALA A 55 1.59 -13.27 16.22
C ALA A 55 0.78 -13.46 14.92
N SER A 56 -0.47 -13.93 15.03
CA SER A 56 -1.38 -14.02 13.89
C SER A 56 -1.76 -12.64 13.36
N VAL A 57 -2.10 -11.69 14.23
CA VAL A 57 -2.42 -10.30 13.84
C VAL A 57 -1.22 -9.63 13.14
N ASP A 58 -0.01 -9.79 13.69
CA ASP A 58 1.22 -9.23 13.08
C ASP A 58 1.51 -9.86 11.71
N ALA A 59 1.17 -11.14 11.50
CA ALA A 59 1.31 -11.80 10.21
C ALA A 59 0.32 -11.24 9.17
N TRP A 60 -0.91 -10.96 9.58
CA TRP A 60 -1.94 -10.36 8.73
C TRP A 60 -1.64 -8.89 8.38
N ASP A 61 -1.12 -8.10 9.32
CA ASP A 61 -0.71 -6.70 9.05
C ASP A 61 0.38 -6.61 7.97
N ARG A 62 1.32 -7.57 7.95
CA ARG A 62 2.34 -7.65 6.90
C ARG A 62 1.76 -7.96 5.52
N ILE A 63 0.68 -8.73 5.43
CA ILE A 63 0.01 -9.03 4.17
C ILE A 63 -0.79 -7.81 3.68
N ALA A 64 -1.47 -7.12 4.60
CA ALA A 64 -2.29 -5.93 4.31
C ALA A 64 -1.50 -4.85 3.54
N GLN A 65 -0.21 -4.68 3.85
CA GLN A 65 0.69 -3.75 3.16
C GLN A 65 0.86 -4.01 1.66
N TYR A 66 0.58 -5.23 1.20
CA TYR A 66 0.67 -5.62 -0.21
C TYR A 66 -0.69 -5.72 -0.90
N THR A 67 -1.79 -5.81 -0.15
CA THR A 67 -3.15 -5.95 -0.70
C THR A 67 -3.90 -4.63 -0.70
N GLU A 68 -3.58 -3.69 0.19
CA GLU A 68 -4.25 -2.40 0.30
C GLU A 68 -3.29 -1.23 0.01
N PRO A 69 -3.68 -0.28 -0.87
CA PRO A 69 -2.86 0.89 -1.15
C PRO A 69 -2.86 1.84 0.05
N LYS A 70 -1.69 2.03 0.67
CA LYS A 70 -1.50 3.03 1.72
C LYS A 70 -1.24 4.40 1.13
N LEU A 71 -2.05 5.40 1.53
CA LEU A 71 -1.79 6.80 1.23
C LEU A 71 -0.43 7.21 1.80
N LYS A 72 0.51 7.57 0.92
CA LYS A 72 1.78 8.21 1.31
C LYS A 72 1.62 9.71 1.17
N ALA A 73 1.69 10.44 2.28
CA ALA A 73 1.85 11.88 2.22
C ALA A 73 3.24 12.19 1.63
N VAL A 74 3.26 12.83 0.46
CA VAL A 74 4.48 13.32 -0.17
C VAL A 74 4.60 14.79 0.20
N GLU A 75 5.53 15.12 1.09
CA GLU A 75 5.94 16.52 1.27
C GLU A 75 6.72 16.95 0.02
N VAL A 76 6.12 17.80 -0.80
CA VAL A 76 6.82 18.45 -1.91
C VAL A 76 7.70 19.53 -1.33
N LYS A 77 8.98 19.22 -1.07
CA LYS A 77 10.01 20.24 -0.87
C LYS A 77 10.46 20.72 -2.24
N ALA A 78 9.96 21.87 -2.67
CA ALA A 78 10.54 22.57 -3.81
C ALA A 78 11.50 23.63 -3.27
N ASP A 79 12.74 23.59 -3.77
CA ASP A 79 13.79 24.55 -3.40
C ASP A 79 13.64 25.91 -4.12
N ASN A 80 12.60 26.07 -4.95
CA ASN A 80 12.21 27.35 -5.53
C ASN A 80 10.90 27.81 -4.89
N GLU A 81 10.85 29.08 -4.50
CA GLU A 81 9.67 29.79 -3.98
C GLU A 81 8.40 29.34 -4.71
N LEU A 82 7.61 28.49 -4.04
CA LEU A 82 6.32 28.06 -4.54
C LEU A 82 5.37 29.26 -4.44
N VAL A 83 5.19 30.01 -5.53
CA VAL A 83 4.07 30.95 -5.64
C VAL A 83 2.80 30.11 -5.80
N VAL A 84 2.15 29.81 -4.68
CA VAL A 84 0.86 29.11 -4.67
C VAL A 84 -0.22 30.11 -5.08
N SER A 85 -0.65 30.06 -6.35
CA SER A 85 -1.83 30.80 -6.77
C SER A 85 -3.08 30.02 -6.34
N VAL A 86 -3.73 30.48 -5.26
CA VAL A 86 -5.02 29.93 -4.82
C VAL A 86 -6.12 30.61 -5.62
N GLN A 87 -6.57 29.98 -6.71
CA GLN A 87 -7.78 30.41 -7.41
C GLN A 87 -9.01 29.93 -6.63
N ARG A 88 -9.52 30.77 -5.73
CA ARG A 88 -10.78 30.51 -5.04
C ARG A 88 -11.93 30.96 -5.94
N LYS A 89 -12.54 30.02 -6.67
CA LYS A 89 -13.83 30.28 -7.31
C LYS A 89 -14.90 30.25 -6.21
N ILE A 90 -15.44 31.42 -5.88
CA ILE A 90 -16.65 31.52 -5.05
C ILE A 90 -17.80 31.10 -5.95
N PHE A 91 -18.43 29.97 -5.63
CA PHE A 91 -19.71 29.62 -6.23
C PHE A 91 -20.78 30.45 -5.51
N SER A 92 -21.12 31.62 -6.07
CA SER A 92 -22.36 32.31 -5.72
C SER A 92 -23.45 31.70 -6.60
N GLY A 93 -24.29 30.86 -6.01
CA GLY A 93 -25.41 30.24 -6.70
C GLY A 93 -26.49 31.24 -7.07
N ASP A 94 -26.23 32.02 -8.13
CA ASP A 94 -27.24 32.82 -8.81
C ASP A 94 -27.09 32.64 -10.33
N ASP A 95 -27.11 31.37 -10.77
CA ASP A 95 -27.53 31.02 -12.12
C ASP A 95 -29.00 30.64 -12.03
N THR A 96 -29.87 31.65 -12.08
CA THR A 96 -31.28 31.41 -12.41
C THR A 96 -31.33 31.17 -13.92
N ASP A 97 -31.26 29.89 -14.30
CA ASP A 97 -31.71 29.40 -15.60
C ASP A 97 -33.18 29.82 -15.78
N THR A 98 -33.38 31.00 -16.37
CA THR A 98 -34.68 31.39 -16.94
C THR A 98 -34.73 30.84 -18.35
N ASP A 99 -34.96 29.53 -18.42
CA ASP A 99 -35.50 28.87 -19.61
C ASP A 99 -36.90 29.46 -19.88
N SER A 100 -36.91 30.57 -20.61
CA SER A 100 -38.12 31.21 -21.09
C SER A 100 -38.40 30.69 -22.49
N THR A 101 -39.26 29.69 -22.50
CA THR A 101 -40.08 29.27 -23.63
C THR A 101 -40.76 30.47 -24.30
N LYS A 102 -40.34 30.82 -25.53
CA LYS A 102 -41.27 31.11 -26.65
C LYS A 102 -40.58 31.17 -28.01
#